data_AF-A0A4R5JUL1-F1
#
_entry.id   AF-A0A4R5JUL1-F1
#
_cell.length_a   1.000
_cell.length_b   1.000
_cell.length_c   1.000
_cell.angle_alpha   90.00
_cell.angle_beta   90.00
_cell.angle_gamma   90.00
#
_symmetry.space_group_name_H-M   'P 1'
#
loop_
_entity.id
_entity.type
_entity.pdbx_description
1 polymer ?
#
loop_
_entity_poly.entity_id
_entity_poly.type
_entity_poly.pdbx_seq_one_letter_code
_entity_poly.pdbx_strand_id
1 'polypeptide(L)'
;MATIQHSYDRSFIAYIACTTPGYEGYLDCATLVLKDGQVGRLADDWMIVTSEVVREPHRFWFRCLFDESRGRPYYDIQSWSRRTGRDFNSKKRHLDRSYNGYPGLYEVAPEDDNLWKVITLQDGKFASMTSIVEVGQKVEARITTRDNDVLQAGGCRVVGDGWFASVCTSGGQELDLSLEILDIGEELLDDQ
;
A
#
# COMPACT_ATOMS: atom_id res chain seq x y z
N MET A 1 25.53 -15.56 -2.75
CA MET A 1 24.25 -14.92 -3.11
C MET A 1 23.70 -14.37 -1.80
N ALA A 2 23.36 -13.08 -1.76
CA ALA A 2 22.78 -12.50 -0.56
C ALA A 2 21.41 -13.15 -0.31
N THR A 3 21.17 -13.60 0.92
CA THR A 3 19.92 -14.25 1.29
C THR A 3 18.96 -13.18 1.78
N ILE A 4 17.91 -12.90 1.00
CA ILE A 4 16.76 -12.15 1.49
C ILE A 4 15.98 -13.07 2.43
N GLN A 5 15.72 -12.62 3.65
CA GLN A 5 15.04 -13.42 4.68
C GLN A 5 13.79 -12.69 5.17
N HIS A 6 12.72 -13.44 5.41
CA HIS A 6 11.51 -12.88 6.02
C HIS A 6 11.80 -12.49 7.47
N SER A 7 11.49 -11.25 7.82
CA SER A 7 11.62 -10.70 9.18
C SER A 7 10.24 -10.35 9.73
N TYR A 8 9.80 -11.15 10.71
CA TYR A 8 8.49 -10.99 11.35
C TYR A 8 8.39 -9.73 12.19
N ASP A 9 9.43 -9.43 12.97
CA ASP A 9 9.54 -8.23 13.82
C ASP A 9 9.51 -6.91 13.04
N ARG A 10 9.76 -6.94 11.73
CA ARG A 10 9.70 -5.80 10.82
C ARG A 10 8.51 -5.84 9.87
N SER A 11 7.73 -6.91 9.92
CA SER A 11 6.46 -7.01 9.21
C SER A 11 5.37 -6.34 10.03
N PHE A 12 4.41 -5.70 9.37
CA PHE A 12 3.35 -4.99 10.08
C PHE A 12 2.12 -4.83 9.21
N ILE A 13 0.99 -4.61 9.84
CA ILE A 13 -0.27 -4.28 9.18
C ILE A 13 -0.53 -2.79 9.37
N ALA A 14 -0.87 -2.08 8.30
CA ALA A 14 -1.21 -0.66 8.37
C ALA A 14 -2.35 -0.34 7.40
N TYR A 15 -3.11 0.71 7.68
CA TYR A 15 -3.76 1.43 6.59
C TYR A 15 -2.90 2.63 6.20
N ILE A 16 -3.12 3.14 4.99
CA ILE A 16 -2.28 4.18 4.40
C ILE A 16 -3.16 5.39 4.09
N ALA A 17 -2.93 6.49 4.79
CA ALA A 17 -3.52 7.79 4.46
C ALA A 17 -2.61 8.52 3.47
N CYS A 18 -3.19 9.20 2.49
CA CYS A 18 -2.50 10.16 1.66
C CYS A 18 -2.59 11.55 2.30
N THR A 19 -1.45 12.21 2.44
CA THR A 19 -1.33 13.56 3.01
C THR A 19 -0.88 14.59 1.97
N THR A 20 -0.73 14.20 0.70
CA THR A 20 -0.41 15.12 -0.38
C THR A 20 -1.54 16.14 -0.57
N PRO A 21 -1.24 17.46 -0.61
CA PRO A 21 -2.23 18.48 -0.87
C PRO A 21 -3.02 18.26 -2.17
N GLY A 22 -4.35 18.27 -2.07
CA GLY A 22 -5.26 18.03 -3.19
C GLY A 22 -5.55 16.55 -3.48
N TYR A 23 -4.93 15.64 -2.74
CA TYR A 23 -5.12 14.19 -2.82
C TYR A 23 -5.33 13.57 -1.42
N GLU A 24 -5.74 14.35 -0.44
CA GLU A 24 -5.95 13.88 0.93
C GLU A 24 -7.04 12.81 0.98
N GLY A 25 -6.72 11.66 1.60
CA GLY A 25 -7.61 10.50 1.55
C GLY A 25 -6.91 9.22 1.99
N TYR A 26 -7.33 8.08 1.45
CA TYR A 26 -6.79 6.77 1.78
C TYR A 26 -6.42 5.98 0.52
N LEU A 27 -5.39 5.14 0.61
CA LEU A 27 -5.15 4.13 -0.40
C LEU A 27 -6.13 2.97 -0.22
N ASP A 28 -6.64 2.47 -1.33
CA ASP A 28 -7.58 1.35 -1.38
C ASP A 28 -7.31 0.50 -2.63
N CYS A 29 -7.81 -0.74 -2.64
CA CYS A 29 -7.92 -1.58 -3.82
C CYS A 29 -9.40 -1.67 -4.20
N ALA A 30 -9.86 -0.64 -4.88
CA ALA A 30 -11.27 -0.42 -5.17
C ALA A 30 -11.44 0.55 -6.34
N THR A 31 -12.68 0.70 -6.79
CA THR A 31 -13.14 1.83 -7.57
C THR A 31 -14.30 2.50 -6.85
N LEU A 32 -14.53 3.78 -7.13
CA LEU A 32 -15.73 4.46 -6.65
C LEU A 32 -16.85 4.34 -7.66
N VAL A 33 -18.05 4.06 -7.16
CA VAL A 33 -19.27 3.96 -7.94
C VAL A 33 -20.35 4.82 -7.32
N LEU A 34 -21.20 5.41 -8.16
CA LEU A 34 -22.39 6.10 -7.70
C LEU A 34 -23.57 5.11 -7.75
N LYS A 35 -24.16 4.81 -6.59
CA LYS A 35 -25.33 3.93 -6.48
C LYS A 35 -26.39 4.61 -5.63
N ASP A 36 -27.61 4.70 -6.17
CA ASP A 36 -28.75 5.33 -5.48
C ASP A 36 -28.46 6.77 -4.98
N GLY A 37 -27.64 7.51 -5.75
CA GLY A 37 -27.22 8.88 -5.41
C GLY A 37 -26.15 8.97 -4.31
N GLN A 38 -25.61 7.85 -3.84
CA GLN A 38 -24.56 7.78 -2.83
C GLN A 38 -23.27 7.22 -3.44
N VAL A 39 -22.13 7.78 -3.03
CA VAL A 39 -20.83 7.24 -3.39
C VAL A 39 -20.61 5.95 -2.60
N GLY A 40 -20.17 4.92 -3.31
CA GLY A 40 -19.86 3.62 -2.76
C GLY A 40 -18.53 3.11 -3.28
N ARG A 41 -17.93 2.18 -2.52
CA ARG A 41 -16.73 1.46 -2.93
C ARG A 41 -17.13 0.12 -3.55
N LEU A 42 -16.60 -0.17 -4.73
CA LEU A 42 -16.67 -1.48 -5.36
C LEU A 42 -15.25 -2.07 -5.38
N ALA A 43 -15.10 -3.30 -4.89
CA ALA A 43 -13.81 -3.99 -4.88
C ALA A 43 -13.23 -4.10 -6.30
N ASP A 44 -11.93 -3.81 -6.42
CA ASP A 44 -11.16 -3.85 -7.66
C ASP A 44 -9.73 -4.30 -7.34
N ASP A 45 -9.02 -4.85 -8.33
CA ASP A 45 -7.64 -5.31 -8.14
C ASP A 45 -6.65 -4.13 -8.18
N TRP A 46 -7.06 -2.95 -8.65
CA TRP A 46 -6.17 -1.81 -8.84
C TRP A 46 -6.10 -0.89 -7.63
N MET A 47 -4.89 -0.43 -7.32
CA MET A 47 -4.68 0.53 -6.23
C MET A 47 -5.12 1.94 -6.66
N ILE A 48 -5.89 2.58 -5.79
CA ILE A 48 -6.35 3.97 -5.93
C ILE A 48 -6.02 4.76 -4.66
N VAL A 49 -6.01 6.07 -4.78
CA VAL A 49 -6.22 6.99 -3.65
C VAL A 49 -7.61 7.59 -3.78
N THR A 50 -8.36 7.66 -2.68
CA THR A 50 -9.75 8.09 -2.66
C THR A 50 -10.05 9.06 -1.53
N SER A 51 -10.95 10.01 -1.77
CA SER A 51 -11.50 10.91 -0.75
C SER A 51 -12.46 10.23 0.22
N GLU A 52 -12.92 9.03 -0.10
CA GLU A 52 -13.96 8.36 0.67
C GLU A 52 -13.46 7.98 2.06
N VAL A 53 -13.92 8.73 3.06
CA VAL A 53 -13.64 8.45 4.47
C VAL A 53 -14.55 7.32 4.94
N VAL A 54 -13.95 6.16 5.14
CA VAL A 54 -14.65 4.96 5.59
C VAL A 54 -14.30 4.66 7.03
N ARG A 55 -15.27 4.08 7.76
CA ARG A 55 -15.06 3.67 9.16
C ARG A 55 -13.87 2.70 9.32
N GLU A 56 -13.62 1.88 8.31
CA GLU A 56 -12.51 0.94 8.26
C GLU A 56 -11.82 1.08 6.90
N PRO A 57 -10.70 1.82 6.84
CA PRO A 57 -9.85 1.92 5.65
C PRO A 57 -9.32 0.56 5.22
N HIS A 58 -8.89 0.46 3.96
CA HIS A 58 -8.20 -0.72 3.48
C HIS A 58 -6.92 -0.93 4.27
N ARG A 59 -6.68 -2.17 4.68
CA ARG A 59 -5.48 -2.56 5.42
C ARG A 59 -4.55 -3.27 4.47
N PHE A 60 -3.27 -2.99 4.59
CA PHE A 60 -2.22 -3.66 3.86
C PHE A 60 -1.28 -4.33 4.85
N TRP A 61 -0.88 -5.57 4.56
CA TRP A 61 0.20 -6.23 5.25
C TRP A 61 1.52 -5.94 4.53
N PHE A 62 2.45 -5.34 5.24
CA PHE A 62 3.80 -5.06 4.77
C PHE A 62 4.69 -6.21 5.22
N ARG A 63 4.73 -7.29 4.44
CA ARG A 63 5.57 -8.46 4.75
C ARG A 63 7.03 -8.12 4.46
N CYS A 64 7.84 -8.01 5.50
CA CYS A 64 9.23 -7.57 5.40
C CYS A 64 10.15 -8.71 4.94
N LEU A 65 10.84 -8.48 3.86
CA LEU A 65 11.94 -9.27 3.32
C LEU A 65 13.24 -8.49 3.49
N PHE A 66 14.04 -8.86 4.50
CA PHE A 66 15.26 -8.15 4.87
C PHE A 66 16.47 -8.64 4.05
N ASP A 67 17.15 -7.71 3.39
CA ASP A 67 18.40 -7.97 2.68
C ASP A 67 19.57 -7.70 3.61
N GLU A 68 20.10 -8.76 4.24
CA GLU A 68 21.22 -8.68 5.18
C GLU A 68 22.48 -8.06 4.55
N SER A 69 22.70 -8.30 3.25
CA SER A 69 23.90 -7.80 2.56
C SER A 69 23.90 -6.29 2.38
N ARG A 70 22.72 -5.69 2.35
CA ARG A 70 22.51 -4.25 2.20
C ARG A 70 22.00 -3.58 3.47
N GLY A 71 21.68 -4.36 4.49
CA GLY A 71 21.13 -3.89 5.77
C GLY A 71 19.82 -3.14 5.63
N ARG A 72 18.95 -3.53 4.67
CA ARG A 72 17.71 -2.80 4.38
C ARG A 72 16.51 -3.72 4.16
N PRO A 73 15.31 -3.33 4.61
CA PRO A 73 14.10 -4.07 4.34
C PRO A 73 13.51 -3.74 2.97
N TYR A 74 12.87 -4.74 2.41
CA TYR A 74 11.97 -4.68 1.28
C TYR A 74 10.63 -5.27 1.68
N TYR A 75 9.56 -4.94 0.96
CA TYR A 75 8.22 -5.34 1.33
C TYR A 75 7.49 -5.99 0.17
N ASP A 76 6.96 -7.17 0.43
CA ASP A 76 5.80 -7.71 -0.29
C ASP A 76 4.57 -7.09 0.37
N ILE A 77 3.96 -6.11 -0.29
CA ILE A 77 2.79 -5.41 0.22
C ILE A 77 1.56 -6.20 -0.21
N GLN A 78 0.73 -6.60 0.75
CA GLN A 78 -0.43 -7.44 0.47
C GLN A 78 -1.73 -6.78 0.93
N SER A 79 -2.83 -7.04 0.21
CA SER A 79 -4.17 -6.72 0.69
C SER A 79 -4.52 -7.53 1.94
N TRP A 80 -5.05 -6.87 2.98
CA TRP A 80 -5.34 -7.47 4.30
C TRP A 80 -6.78 -7.22 4.82
N SER A 81 -7.61 -6.44 4.12
CA SER A 81 -8.99 -6.15 4.55
C SER A 81 -10.01 -7.17 4.01
N ARG A 82 -11.01 -7.57 4.82
CA ARG A 82 -11.98 -8.67 4.56
C ARG A 82 -13.43 -8.21 4.30
N ARG A 83 -13.73 -6.94 3.97
CA ARG A 83 -15.07 -6.34 4.21
C ARG A 83 -16.00 -6.11 3.00
N THR A 84 -15.58 -6.29 1.75
CA THR A 84 -16.43 -6.01 0.57
C THR A 84 -17.17 -7.23 0.03
N GLY A 85 -16.97 -8.43 0.60
CA GLY A 85 -17.59 -9.67 0.12
C GLY A 85 -17.01 -10.19 -1.22
N ARG A 86 -16.15 -9.43 -1.90
CA ARG A 86 -15.20 -9.91 -2.93
C ARG A 86 -13.75 -10.00 -2.43
N ASP A 87 -13.47 -9.49 -1.23
CA ASP A 87 -12.19 -9.54 -0.51
C ASP A 87 -11.72 -10.97 -0.14
N PHE A 88 -12.40 -12.00 -0.65
CA PHE A 88 -12.05 -13.43 -0.52
C PHE A 88 -11.17 -13.95 -1.66
N ASN A 89 -10.62 -13.07 -2.51
CA ASN A 89 -9.61 -13.53 -3.43
C ASN A 89 -8.26 -13.62 -2.72
N SER A 90 -8.13 -14.56 -1.77
CA SER A 90 -6.83 -14.95 -1.20
C SER A 90 -5.82 -15.35 -2.28
N LYS A 91 -6.31 -15.68 -3.49
CA LYS A 91 -5.49 -15.92 -4.67
C LYS A 91 -5.01 -14.66 -5.35
N LYS A 92 -5.39 -13.45 -4.95
CA LYS A 92 -4.85 -12.19 -5.49
C LYS A 92 -4.72 -11.16 -4.39
N ARG A 93 -3.55 -11.16 -3.76
CA ARG A 93 -3.27 -10.29 -2.62
C ARG A 93 -1.97 -9.54 -2.76
N HIS A 94 -1.06 -9.98 -3.61
CA HIS A 94 0.28 -9.41 -3.73
C HIS A 94 0.21 -8.16 -4.59
N LEU A 95 0.61 -7.02 -4.03
CA LEU A 95 0.75 -5.80 -4.79
C LEU A 95 1.99 -5.89 -5.66
N ASP A 96 1.79 -5.84 -6.98
CA ASP A 96 2.87 -5.75 -7.96
C ASP A 96 2.52 -4.68 -9.00
N ARG A 97 3.49 -4.29 -9.82
CA ARG A 97 3.36 -3.28 -10.84
C ARG A 97 3.09 -3.92 -12.20
N SER A 98 2.05 -3.46 -12.88
CA SER A 98 1.82 -3.80 -14.28
C SER A 98 2.92 -3.24 -15.19
N TYR A 99 3.03 -3.77 -16.43
CA TYR A 99 3.98 -3.24 -17.43
C TYR A 99 3.82 -1.73 -17.70
N ASN A 100 2.61 -1.18 -17.54
CA ASN A 100 2.33 0.23 -17.73
C ASN A 100 2.43 1.07 -16.45
N GLY A 101 2.97 0.53 -15.36
CA GLY A 101 3.32 1.30 -14.16
C GLY A 101 2.20 1.51 -13.15
N TYR A 102 1.13 0.72 -13.19
CA TYR A 102 0.01 0.80 -12.26
C TYR A 102 0.08 -0.35 -11.26
N PRO A 103 0.07 -0.08 -9.94
CA PRO A 103 0.03 -1.13 -8.94
C PRO A 103 -1.34 -1.82 -8.89
N GLY A 104 -1.33 -3.14 -8.86
CA GLY A 104 -2.53 -3.97 -8.71
C GLY A 104 -2.25 -5.24 -7.93
N LEU A 105 -3.31 -5.97 -7.59
CA LEU A 105 -3.26 -7.22 -6.84
C LEU A 105 -3.11 -8.44 -7.77
N TYR A 106 -2.14 -9.28 -7.48
CA TYR A 106 -1.77 -10.46 -8.26
C TYR A 106 -1.67 -11.71 -7.39
N GLU A 107 -1.74 -12.87 -8.06
CA GLU A 107 -1.68 -14.20 -7.44
C GLU A 107 -0.28 -14.62 -7.05
N VAL A 108 0.67 -14.33 -7.93
CA VAL A 108 2.06 -14.71 -7.74
C VAL A 108 2.72 -13.65 -6.87
N ALA A 109 3.42 -14.10 -5.83
CA ALA A 109 4.24 -13.20 -5.03
C ALA A 109 5.28 -12.51 -5.91
N PRO A 110 5.58 -11.21 -5.69
CA PRO A 110 6.57 -10.50 -6.47
C PRO A 110 7.94 -11.17 -6.33
N GLU A 111 8.67 -11.24 -7.43
CA GLU A 111 10.09 -11.57 -7.39
C GLU A 111 10.87 -10.49 -6.63
N ASP A 112 12.07 -10.82 -6.15
CA ASP A 112 12.89 -9.90 -5.35
C ASP A 112 13.04 -8.51 -5.97
N ASP A 113 13.13 -8.44 -7.30
CA ASP A 113 13.33 -7.18 -8.02
C ASP A 113 12.07 -6.31 -8.11
N ASN A 114 10.89 -6.86 -7.83
CA ASN A 114 9.61 -6.17 -7.79
C ASN A 114 9.16 -5.76 -6.38
N LEU A 115 9.94 -6.08 -5.34
CA LEU A 115 9.60 -5.70 -3.98
C LEU A 115 9.59 -4.18 -3.78
N TRP A 116 8.73 -3.74 -2.87
CA TRP A 116 8.54 -2.35 -2.52
C TRP A 116 9.52 -1.90 -1.43
N LYS A 117 9.77 -0.59 -1.36
CA LYS A 117 10.45 0.05 -0.22
C LYS A 117 9.52 1.07 0.40
N VAL A 118 9.51 1.10 1.73
CA VAL A 118 9.00 2.22 2.51
C VAL A 118 10.17 3.17 2.77
N ILE A 119 10.02 4.42 2.32
CA ILE A 119 10.99 5.49 2.50
C ILE A 119 10.42 6.46 3.52
N THR A 120 11.16 6.79 4.56
CA THR A 120 10.71 7.64 5.68
C THR A 120 11.60 8.87 5.80
N LEU A 121 11.08 9.94 6.39
CA LEU A 121 11.87 11.12 6.69
C LEU A 121 12.76 10.84 7.92
N GLN A 122 14.06 10.75 7.71
CA GLN A 122 15.08 10.53 8.74
C GLN A 122 16.09 11.67 8.66
N ASP A 123 16.28 12.41 9.76
CA ASP A 123 17.21 13.55 9.84
C ASP A 123 17.02 14.57 8.69
N GLY A 124 15.76 14.82 8.31
CA GLY A 124 15.40 15.75 7.22
C GLY A 124 15.66 15.22 5.81
N LYS A 125 15.98 13.93 5.64
CA LYS A 125 16.16 13.28 4.34
C LYS A 125 15.30 12.03 4.23
N PHE A 126 14.76 11.80 3.03
CA PHE A 126 14.08 10.56 2.74
C PHE A 126 15.08 9.42 2.58
N ALA A 127 14.94 8.38 3.41
CA ALA A 127 15.79 7.18 3.39
C ALA A 127 14.93 5.93 3.60
N SER A 128 15.42 4.77 3.15
CA SER A 128 14.73 3.50 3.40
C SER A 128 14.49 3.34 4.91
N MET A 129 13.26 2.97 5.26
CA MET A 129 12.89 2.67 6.64
C MET A 129 13.73 1.49 7.12
N THR A 130 14.50 1.69 8.19
CA THR A 130 15.28 0.61 8.84
C THR A 130 14.90 0.44 10.30
N SER A 131 14.02 1.30 10.83
CA SER A 131 13.46 1.20 12.16
C SER A 131 12.46 0.05 12.26
N ILE A 132 12.40 -0.57 13.44
CA ILE A 132 11.25 -1.38 13.85
C ILE A 132 10.13 -0.41 14.23
N VAL A 133 8.89 -0.77 13.91
CA VAL A 133 7.70 0.04 14.19
C VAL A 133 6.90 -0.52 15.36
N GLU A 134 6.05 0.31 15.96
CA GLU A 134 5.18 -0.06 17.08
C GLU A 134 3.70 0.09 16.74
N VAL A 135 2.83 -0.71 17.37
CA VAL A 135 1.37 -0.57 17.21
C VAL A 135 0.92 0.83 17.65
N GLY A 136 0.08 1.46 16.84
CA GLY A 136 -0.41 2.83 17.05
C GLY A 136 0.55 3.91 16.55
N GLN A 137 1.75 3.55 16.09
CA GLN A 137 2.67 4.50 15.49
C GLN A 137 2.12 5.04 14.17
N LYS A 138 2.36 6.32 13.91
CA LYS A 138 2.18 6.95 12.60
C LYS A 138 3.53 7.19 11.97
N VAL A 139 3.73 6.66 10.77
CA VAL A 139 4.98 6.77 10.02
C VAL A 139 4.75 7.62 8.79
N GLU A 140 5.38 8.80 8.74
CA GLU A 140 5.45 9.62 7.53
C GLU A 140 6.36 8.92 6.51
N ALA A 141 5.81 8.63 5.33
CA ALA A 141 6.51 7.83 4.35
C ALA A 141 6.15 8.17 2.90
N ARG A 142 6.95 7.59 2.01
CA ARG A 142 6.64 7.35 0.61
C ARG A 142 6.85 5.87 0.32
N ILE A 143 6.04 5.31 -0.56
CA ILE A 143 6.25 3.96 -1.07
C ILE A 143 6.89 4.07 -2.44
N THR A 144 7.91 3.26 -2.68
CA THR A 144 8.68 3.28 -3.92
C THR A 144 8.95 1.87 -4.43
N THR A 145 9.13 1.72 -5.74
CA THR A 145 9.69 0.50 -6.33
C THR A 145 11.14 0.33 -5.89
N ARG A 146 11.70 -0.88 -6.08
CA ARG A 146 13.13 -1.14 -5.84
C ARG A 146 14.06 -0.19 -6.59
N ASP A 147 13.66 0.27 -7.78
CA ASP A 147 14.38 1.25 -8.61
C ASP A 147 14.17 2.71 -8.20
N ASN A 148 13.40 2.96 -7.12
CA ASN A 148 13.07 4.27 -6.55
C ASN A 148 12.02 5.07 -7.31
N ASP A 149 11.18 4.43 -8.14
CA ASP A 149 9.99 5.09 -8.66
C ASP A 149 8.97 5.27 -7.53
N VAL A 150 8.60 6.51 -7.22
CA VAL A 150 7.66 6.85 -6.14
C VAL A 150 6.23 6.59 -6.59
N LEU A 151 5.38 6.10 -5.69
CA LEU A 151 3.93 6.05 -5.94
C LEU A 151 3.38 7.46 -6.17
N GLN A 152 2.54 7.58 -7.19
CA GLN A 152 1.96 8.83 -7.67
C GLN A 152 0.45 8.67 -7.84
N ALA A 153 -0.30 9.77 -7.70
CA ALA A 153 -1.69 9.85 -8.14
C ALA A 153 -1.77 10.35 -9.57
N GLY A 154 -2.42 9.58 -10.43
CA GLY A 154 -2.70 9.91 -11.82
C GLY A 154 -4.18 9.82 -12.17
N GLY A 155 -4.62 10.67 -13.10
CA GLY A 155 -5.95 10.54 -13.72
C GLY A 155 -7.12 10.60 -12.74
N CYS A 156 -7.20 11.66 -11.93
CA CYS A 156 -8.28 11.86 -10.96
C CYS A 156 -9.67 11.89 -11.63
N ARG A 157 -10.63 11.21 -11.02
CA ARG A 157 -12.03 11.09 -11.46
C ARG A 157 -12.97 11.44 -10.31
N VAL A 158 -13.97 12.26 -10.62
CA VAL A 158 -15.04 12.62 -9.69
C VAL A 158 -16.19 11.63 -9.82
N VAL A 159 -16.72 11.17 -8.69
CA VAL A 159 -17.88 10.27 -8.59
C VAL A 159 -18.78 10.81 -7.49
N GLY A 160 -19.94 11.39 -7.85
CA GLY A 160 -20.80 12.06 -6.87
C GLY A 160 -20.11 13.27 -6.25
N ASP A 161 -20.08 13.32 -4.92
CA ASP A 161 -19.32 14.27 -4.11
C ASP A 161 -17.91 13.79 -3.72
N GLY A 162 -17.55 12.57 -4.10
CA GLY A 162 -16.25 11.96 -3.89
C GLY A 162 -15.36 11.96 -5.14
N TRP A 163 -14.11 11.55 -4.97
CA TRP A 163 -13.16 11.37 -6.05
C TRP A 163 -12.20 10.21 -5.76
N PHE A 164 -11.64 9.65 -6.83
CA PHE A 164 -10.47 8.79 -6.73
C PHE A 164 -9.47 9.08 -7.85
N ALA A 165 -8.19 8.82 -7.59
CA ALA A 165 -7.14 8.81 -8.59
C ALA A 165 -6.49 7.42 -8.63
N SER A 166 -6.12 6.98 -9.82
CA SER A 166 -5.34 5.75 -9.97
C SER A 166 -3.95 5.96 -9.38
N VAL A 167 -3.44 4.98 -8.64
CA VAL A 167 -2.03 4.99 -8.25
C VAL A 167 -1.19 4.51 -9.44
N CYS A 168 -0.08 5.20 -9.69
CA CYS A 168 0.90 4.86 -10.72
C CYS A 168 2.32 5.10 -10.22
N THR A 169 3.33 4.71 -11.00
CA THR A 169 4.75 4.97 -10.68
C THR A 169 5.38 6.06 -11.56
N SER A 170 4.61 6.69 -12.45
CA SER A 170 5.08 7.76 -13.32
C SER A 170 3.94 8.61 -13.87
N GLY A 171 4.25 9.85 -14.27
CA GLY A 171 3.33 10.77 -14.95
C GLY A 171 2.23 11.38 -14.06
N GLY A 172 2.31 11.22 -12.74
CA GLY A 172 1.36 11.75 -11.77
C GLY A 172 2.00 12.61 -10.68
N GLN A 173 1.23 12.91 -9.65
CA GLN A 173 1.67 13.65 -8.47
C GLN A 173 2.21 12.69 -7.42
N GLU A 174 3.46 12.87 -6.98
CA GLU A 174 4.05 12.04 -5.91
C GLU A 174 3.21 12.07 -4.63
N LEU A 175 3.07 10.90 -4.02
CA LEU A 175 2.26 10.69 -2.82
C LEU A 175 3.13 10.72 -1.57
N ASP A 176 2.86 11.70 -0.70
CA ASP A 176 3.26 11.71 0.69
C ASP A 176 2.19 10.97 1.50
N LEU A 177 2.63 10.02 2.32
CA LEU A 177 1.77 9.05 2.98
C LEU A 177 1.98 9.07 4.49
N SER A 178 0.94 8.70 5.22
CA SER A 178 1.01 8.36 6.64
C SER A 178 0.54 6.92 6.83
N LEU A 179 1.44 6.05 7.25
CA LEU A 179 1.13 4.67 7.58
C LEU A 179 0.76 4.61 9.06
N GLU A 180 -0.47 4.23 9.37
CA GLU A 180 -0.89 3.98 10.75
C GLU A 180 -0.78 2.50 11.06
N ILE A 181 0.16 2.16 11.95
CA ILE A 181 0.49 0.77 12.29
C ILE A 181 -0.59 0.20 13.19
N LEU A 182 -1.24 -0.86 12.74
CA LEU A 182 -2.35 -1.52 13.44
C LEU A 182 -1.89 -2.76 14.19
N ASP A 183 -0.90 -3.46 13.64
CA ASP A 183 -0.38 -4.72 14.20
C ASP A 183 1.05 -4.99 13.72
N ILE A 184 1.79 -5.83 14.44
CA ILE A 184 3.17 -6.25 14.14
C ILE A 184 3.20 -7.75 13.88
N GLY A 185 4.02 -8.17 12.93
CA GLY A 185 4.23 -9.58 12.62
C GLY A 185 3.47 -10.04 11.39
N GLU A 186 2.91 -11.25 11.50
CA GLU A 186 2.28 -11.95 10.40
C GLU A 186 0.80 -11.63 10.29
N GLU A 187 0.31 -11.74 9.07
CA GLU A 187 -1.08 -12.02 8.79
C GLU A 187 -1.55 -13.24 9.62
N LEU A 188 -2.39 -13.02 10.64
CA LEU A 188 -3.20 -14.09 11.24
C LEU A 188 -4.24 -14.56 10.20
N LEU A 189 -3.80 -15.27 9.16
CA LEU A 189 -4.73 -16.11 8.41
C LEU A 189 -5.27 -17.09 9.44
N ASP A 190 -6.58 -17.10 9.58
CA ASP A 190 -7.25 -18.19 10.25
C ASP A 190 -6.96 -19.44 9.39
N ASP A 191 -5.90 -20.17 9.72
CA ASP A 191 -5.75 -21.57 9.37
C ASP A 191 -6.77 -22.35 10.22
N GLN A 192 -8.04 -22.30 9.80
CA GLN A 192 -9.06 -23.33 10.06
C GLN A 192 -9.87 -23.61 8.81
#